data_AF-A0AAU7A7A5-F1
#
_entry.id   AF-A0AAU7A7A5-F1
#
_cell.length_a   1.000
_cell.length_b   1.000
_cell.length_c   1.000
_cell.angle_alpha   90.00
_cell.angle_beta   90.00
_cell.angle_gamma   90.00
#
_symmetry.space_group_name_H-M   'P 1'
#
loop_
_entity.id
_entity.type
_entity.pdbx_description
1 polymer ?
#
loop_
_entity_poly.entity_id
_entity_poly.type
_entity_poly.pdbx_seq_one_letter_code
_entity_poly.pdbx_strand_id
1 'polypeptide(L)' 'MSAHRDFLQFETVLSYCFTKTRSDNYDQAMHYGRLSGFFTNANKLTATGSRMAEFLFDDCKAA' A
#
# COMPACT_ATOMS: atom_id res chain seq x y z
N MET A 1 -9.50 4.91 -14.71
CA MET A 1 -8.29 5.14 -13.90
C MET A 1 -7.09 4.80 -14.78
N SER A 2 -6.03 5.60 -14.78
CA SER A 2 -4.82 5.26 -15.55
C SER A 2 -4.05 4.18 -14.80
N ALA A 3 -3.58 3.14 -15.51
CA ALA A 3 -2.79 2.05 -14.91
C ALA A 3 -1.57 2.57 -14.13
N HIS A 4 -1.05 3.74 -14.50
CA HIS A 4 0.01 4.43 -13.78
C HIS A 4 -0.40 4.88 -12.37
N ARG A 5 -1.61 5.42 -12.18
CA ARG A 5 -2.10 5.83 -10.86
C ARG A 5 -2.30 4.63 -9.95
N ASP A 6 -2.84 3.54 -10.49
CA ASP A 6 -3.08 2.31 -9.73
C ASP A 6 -1.76 1.66 -9.28
N PHE A 7 -0.74 1.68 -10.15
CA PHE A 7 0.61 1.23 -9.81
C PHE A 7 1.23 2.09 -8.69
N LEU A 8 1.17 3.42 -8.82
CA LEU A 8 1.70 4.31 -7.78
C LEU A 8 1.01 4.10 -6.43
N GLN A 9 -0.33 4.00 -6.42
CA GLN A 9 -1.07 3.74 -5.18
C GLN A 9 -0.67 2.42 -4.54
N PHE A 10 -0.47 1.38 -5.35
CA PHE A 10 0.00 0.09 -4.87
C PHE A 10 1.38 0.17 -4.23
N GLU A 11 2.36 0.75 -4.92
CA GLU A 11 3.72 0.88 -4.43
C GLU A 11 3.80 1.73 -3.15
N THR A 12 3.04 2.82 -3.06
CA THR A 12 2.99 3.66 -1.86
C THR A 12 2.51 2.87 -0.64
N VAL A 13 1.44 2.10 -0.78
CA VAL A 13 0.89 1.28 0.32
C VAL A 13 1.83 0.13 0.67
N LEU A 14 2.47 -0.47 -0.33
CA LEU A 14 3.47 -1.52 -0.11
C LEU A 14 4.69 -0.99 0.64
N SER A 15 5.20 0.18 0.27
CA SER A 15 6.32 0.86 0.96
C SER A 15 5.97 1.17 2.43
N TYR A 16 4.74 1.60 2.69
CA TYR A 16 4.24 1.74 4.06
C TYR A 16 4.27 0.41 4.81
N CYS A 17 3.82 -0.69 4.18
CA CYS A 17 3.84 -2.02 4.80
C CYS A 17 5.27 -2.46 5.14
N PHE A 18 6.24 -2.25 4.25
CA PHE A 18 7.66 -2.50 4.52
C PHE A 18 8.17 -1.71 5.72
N THR A 19 7.83 -0.43 5.80
CA THR A 19 8.22 0.43 6.92
C THR A 19 7.63 -0.07 8.24
N LYS A 20 6.38 -0.56 8.24
CA LYS A 20 5.72 -1.08 9.45
C LYS A 20 6.26 -2.44 9.89
N THR A 21 6.61 -3.32 8.95
CA THR A 21 7.18 -4.63 9.28
C THR A 21 8.67 -4.57 9.61
N ARG A 22 9.35 -3.45 9.29
CA ARG A 22 10.81 -3.30 9.39
C ARG A 22 11.55 -4.45 8.71
N SER A 23 10.97 -4.93 7.62
CA SER A 23 11.47 -6.06 6.84
C SER A 23 11.75 -5.58 5.43
N ASP A 24 12.70 -6.21 4.75
CA ASP A 24 12.93 -6.10 3.31
C ASP A 24 12.20 -7.22 2.54
N ASN A 25 11.54 -8.14 3.24
CA ASN A 25 10.83 -9.27 2.63
C ASN A 25 9.44 -8.86 2.13
N TYR A 26 9.26 -8.95 0.81
CA TYR A 26 8.01 -8.65 0.12
C TYR A 26 6.82 -9.47 0.64
N ASP A 27 7.00 -10.77 0.89
CA ASP A 27 5.92 -11.63 1.35
C ASP A 27 5.42 -11.23 2.74
N GLN A 28 6.34 -10.79 3.60
CA GLN A 28 6.00 -10.32 4.94
C GLN A 28 5.23 -8.99 4.89
N ALA A 29 5.67 -8.04 4.05
CA ALA A 29 4.97 -6.77 3.85
C ALA A 29 3.59 -6.99 3.23
N MET A 30 3.48 -7.86 2.23
CA MET A 30 2.20 -8.22 1.60
C MET A 30 1.28 -8.96 2.57
N HIS A 31 1.81 -9.86 3.40
CA HIS A 31 1.01 -10.52 4.42
C HIS A 31 0.44 -9.52 5.43
N TYR A 32 1.26 -8.60 5.93
CA TYR A 32 0.80 -7.50 6.78
C TYR A 32 -0.27 -6.64 6.10
N GLY A 33 -0.05 -6.25 4.85
CA GLY A 33 -1.01 -5.43 4.11
C GLY A 33 -2.33 -6.15 3.83
N ARG A 34 -2.32 -7.48 3.64
CA ARG A 34 -3.54 -8.30 3.57
C ARG A 34 -4.27 -8.36 4.92
N LEU A 35 -3.55 -8.60 6.02
CA LEU A 35 -4.14 -8.59 7.37
C LEU A 35 -4.74 -7.23 7.73
N SER A 36 -4.11 -6.15 7.27
CA SER A 36 -4.58 -4.78 7.46
C SER A 36 -5.73 -4.38 6.52
N GLY A 37 -6.12 -5.28 5.60
CA GLY A 37 -7.20 -5.06 4.65
C GLY A 37 -6.84 -4.13 3.49
N PHE A 38 -5.57 -3.80 3.29
CA PHE A 38 -5.10 -2.95 2.18
C PHE A 38 -5.01 -3.70 0.86
N PHE A 39 -4.64 -4.98 0.92
CA PHE A 39 -4.53 -5.85 -0.24
C PHE A 39 -5.51 -7.01 -0.17
N THR A 40 -5.99 -7.44 -1.33
CA THR A 40 -6.72 -8.68 -1.51
C THR A 40 -5.78 -9.88 -1.51
N ASN A 41 -6.33 -11.10 -1.40
CA ASN A 41 -5.55 -12.34 -1.56
C ASN A 41 -4.94 -12.50 -2.95
N ALA A 42 -5.45 -11.78 -3.95
CA ALA A 42 -4.91 -11.74 -5.31
C ALA A 42 -3.86 -10.62 -5.51
N ASN A 43 -3.33 -10.05 -4.42
CA ASN A 43 -2.35 -8.96 -4.42
C ASN A 43 -2.81 -7.72 -5.20
N LYS A 44 -4.11 -7.43 -5.16
CA LYS A 44 -4.70 -6.19 -5.69
C LYS A 44 -5.05 -5.25 -4.54
N LEU A 45 -5.00 -3.94 -4.79
CA LEU A 45 -5.48 -2.93 -3.85
C LEU A 45 -6.97 -3.13 -3.56
N THR A 46 -7.35 -3.01 -2.29
CA THR A 46 -8.75 -2.86 -1.88
C THR A 46 -9.14 -1.38 -1.90
N ALA A 47 -10.43 -1.08 -1.73
CA ALA A 47 -10.88 0.29 -1.53
C ALA A 47 -10.23 0.95 -0.29
N THR A 48 -9.99 0.18 0.78
CA THR A 48 -9.28 0.64 1.97
C THR A 48 -7.82 0.95 1.65
N GLY A 49 -7.15 0.08 0.88
CA GLY A 49 -5.79 0.32 0.40
C GLY A 49 -5.69 1.57 -0.48
N SER A 50 -6.64 1.79 -1.39
CA SER A 50 -6.69 3.02 -2.21
C SER A 50 -6.80 4.27 -1.37
N ARG A 51 -7.68 4.28 -0.35
CA ARG A 51 -7.82 5.40 0.57
C ARG A 51 -6.55 5.63 1.40
N MET A 52 -5.89 4.55 1.83
CA MET A 52 -4.61 4.63 2.51
C MET A 52 -3.52 5.24 1.62
N ALA A 53 -3.48 4.88 0.33
CA ALA A 53 -2.55 5.49 -0.62
C ALA A 53 -2.78 7.00 -0.75
N GLU A 54 -4.03 7.43 -0.86
CA GLU A 54 -4.40 8.85 -0.93
C GLU A 54 -3.99 9.60 0.35
N PHE A 55 -4.26 9.03 1.52
CA PHE A 55 -3.82 9.57 2.80
C PHE A 55 -2.29 9.75 2.87
N LEU A 56 -1.53 8.74 2.46
CA LEU A 56 -0.07 8.79 2.44
C LEU A 56 0.48 9.80 1.42
N PHE A 57 -0.18 10.00 0.29
CA PHE A 57 0.20 11.02 -0.69
C PHE A 57 -0.01 12.44 -0.15
N ASP A 58 -1.08 12.65 0.62
CA ASP A 58 -1.36 13.96 1.22
C ASP A 58 -0.45 14.24 2.42
N ASP A 59 -0.14 13.22 3.24
CA ASP A 59 0.88 13.31 4.31
C ASP A 59 2.25 13.69 3.73
N CYS A 60 2.65 13.11 2.58
CA CYS A 60 3.90 13.47 1.89
C CYS A 60 3.91 14.90 1.32
N LYS A 61 2.77 15.57 1.15
CA LYS A 61 2.73 16.98 0.76
C LYS A 61 2.77 17.95 1.94
N ALA A 62 2.54 17.45 3.15
CA ALA A 62 2.53 18.24 4.38
C ALA A 62 3.89 18.28 5.10
N ALA A 63 4.89 17.54 4.61
CA ALA A 63 6.27 17.49 5.10
C ALA A 63 7.23 18.18 4.12
#